data_AF-A0A967TJ36-F1
#
_entry.id   AF-A0A967TJ36-F1
#
_cell.length_a   1.000
_cell.length_b   1.000
_cell.length_c   1.000
_cell.angle_alpha   90.00
_cell.angle_beta   90.00
_cell.angle_gamma   90.00
#
_symmetry.space_group_name_H-M   'P 1'
#
loop_
_entity.id
_entity.type
_entity.pdbx_description
1 polymer ?
#
loop_
_entity_poly.entity_id
_entity_poly.type
_entity_poly.pdbx_seq_one_letter_code
_entity_poly.pdbx_strand_id
1 'polypeptide(L)'
;MTRNDQSPLFVWDGECGFCRFWVLRWRAGLGELVRFAPYQEVGDRFPEISEEAFRHSAKLIEEDGTVREAAAAVFRLLSLGPGPGILWWLHRRIPPFRWTAEAAYRWIADHRSLAARATRLFWGRDPAPPTFATSARMVSRAVALVYLVAFLSLAVQARGLIGPEGILPAGEYLDAVGRATGGGVAGILRAPTLAWLAPGGGGLVALCAAGAAASLALFLEVVPLVSAAAAWVLYLSLQSVGQAFLSFQWDILLLEAGFLLLFLVPARGSRARLERFLPPTAASGERDRGARGGPWFPAIWLFWWLLFRLVFESGLVKLAGGDPVWRDLTALAHHYESQPIPNPLAWYAHQLPVGIHRLSTLLTFVVELGVPFLFFLPRRPRILGGLLVIGHQAAILLTGNYTFFNLLTIAVALSLFDDGAWRALLGRLPGGLRAAGGGETAAAGGDEGGLASGCSLGFAGRLRRGATAAFLAVAVAVGAGQLVRSAGS
;
A
#
# COMPACT_ATOMS: atom_id res chain seq x y z
N MET A 1 30.73 -0.50 34.07
CA MET A 1 30.45 -1.01 32.70
C MET A 1 29.03 -0.65 32.35
N THR A 2 28.83 0.32 31.47
CA THR A 2 27.48 0.72 31.05
C THR A 2 26.94 -0.31 30.06
N ARG A 3 25.63 -0.55 30.09
CA ARG A 3 24.86 -1.51 29.28
C ARG A 3 25.05 -1.38 27.74
N ASN A 4 25.80 -0.37 27.29
CA ASN A 4 26.07 -0.03 25.89
C ASN A 4 27.23 -0.80 25.25
N ASP A 5 28.09 -1.46 26.03
CA ASP A 5 29.25 -2.17 25.49
C ASP A 5 28.98 -3.66 25.19
N GLN A 6 27.81 -4.16 25.58
CA GLN A 6 27.42 -5.57 25.42
C GLN A 6 26.56 -5.85 24.18
N SER A 7 26.06 -4.86 23.45
CA SER A 7 25.24 -5.12 22.27
C SER A 7 26.08 -5.57 21.05
N PRO A 8 25.52 -6.42 20.16
CA PRO A 8 26.21 -6.90 18.98
C PRO A 8 26.74 -5.75 18.12
N LEU A 9 27.92 -5.94 17.53
CA LEU A 9 28.58 -4.96 16.66
C LEU A 9 28.55 -5.43 15.21
N PHE A 10 27.88 -4.66 14.35
CA PHE A 10 27.89 -4.85 12.90
C PHE A 10 28.97 -3.97 12.26
N VAL A 11 30.00 -4.63 11.74
CA VAL A 11 31.15 -4.00 11.08
C VAL A 11 31.00 -4.07 9.56
N TRP A 12 31.20 -2.94 8.88
CA TRP A 12 30.97 -2.81 7.44
C TRP A 12 31.97 -1.87 6.77
N ASP A 13 32.00 -1.84 5.44
CA ASP A 13 32.88 -0.96 4.67
C ASP A 13 32.32 0.46 4.53
N GLY A 14 32.88 1.41 5.29
CA GLY A 14 32.47 2.81 5.36
C GLY A 14 32.49 3.56 4.02
N GLU A 15 33.38 3.17 3.11
CA GLU A 15 33.57 3.79 1.80
C GLU A 15 32.61 3.23 0.75
N CYS A 16 32.00 2.07 1.02
CA CYS A 16 31.06 1.45 0.11
C CYS A 16 29.68 2.13 0.14
N GLY A 17 29.33 2.82 -0.95
CA GLY A 17 28.02 3.47 -1.11
C GLY A 17 26.82 2.51 -1.03
N PHE A 18 26.99 1.22 -1.37
CA PHE A 18 25.94 0.21 -1.17
C PHE A 18 25.77 -0.13 0.32
N CYS A 19 26.87 -0.40 1.02
CA CYS A 19 26.84 -0.74 2.44
C CYS A 19 26.29 0.42 3.26
N ARG A 20 26.73 1.66 2.98
CA ARG A 20 26.25 2.87 3.64
C ARG A 20 24.73 3.03 3.53
N PHE A 21 24.16 2.81 2.34
CA PHE A 21 22.71 2.90 2.13
C PHE A 21 21.94 1.93 3.03
N TRP A 22 22.34 0.66 3.04
CA TRP A 22 21.64 -0.38 3.79
C TRP A 22 21.86 -0.29 5.29
N VAL A 23 23.07 0.07 5.73
CA VAL A 23 23.36 0.30 7.15
C VAL A 23 22.56 1.46 7.70
N LEU A 24 22.48 2.60 7.00
CA LEU A 24 21.65 3.72 7.45
C LEU A 24 20.18 3.31 7.58
N ARG A 25 19.67 2.52 6.62
CA ARG A 25 18.31 1.99 6.65
C ARG A 25 18.08 1.01 7.81
N TRP A 26 19.02 0.11 8.06
CA TRP A 26 18.92 -0.87 9.14
C TRP A 26 19.09 -0.23 10.51
N ARG A 27 20.00 0.74 10.66
CA ARG A 27 20.19 1.52 11.89
C ARG A 27 18.91 2.24 12.30
N ALA A 28 18.23 2.89 11.35
CA ALA A 28 16.92 3.53 11.60
C ALA A 28 15.86 2.53 12.12
N GLY A 29 16.02 1.25 11.80
CA GLY A 29 15.17 0.22 12.33
C GLY A 29 15.64 -0.35 13.67
N LEU A 30 16.84 -0.89 13.70
CA LEU A 30 17.37 -1.70 14.80
C LEU A 30 17.66 -0.84 16.03
N GLY A 31 17.78 0.47 15.87
CA GLY A 31 17.97 1.39 16.98
C GLY A 31 19.17 0.97 17.82
N GLU A 32 19.00 0.96 19.13
CA GLU A 32 20.03 0.59 20.10
C GLU A 32 20.28 -0.92 20.23
N LEU A 33 19.55 -1.78 19.48
CA LEU A 33 19.73 -3.23 19.56
C LEU A 33 21.07 -3.69 18.99
N VAL A 34 21.66 -2.91 18.08
CA VAL A 34 22.89 -3.26 17.37
C VAL A 34 23.73 -2.00 17.16
N ARG A 35 25.02 -2.08 17.49
CA ARG A 35 25.98 -1.04 17.14
C ARG A 35 26.44 -1.21 15.70
N PHE A 36 26.57 -0.11 14.97
CA PHE A 36 27.05 -0.11 13.59
C PHE A 36 28.30 0.76 13.52
N ALA A 37 29.41 0.18 13.08
CA ALA A 37 30.66 0.92 12.89
C ALA A 37 31.35 0.50 11.58
N PRO A 38 31.93 1.44 10.82
CA PRO A 38 32.77 1.10 9.70
C PRO A 38 34.07 0.43 10.19
N TYR A 39 34.61 -0.53 9.45
CA TYR A 39 35.85 -1.20 9.86
C TYR A 39 37.04 -0.23 9.96
N GLN A 40 37.00 0.88 9.22
CA GLN A 40 37.98 1.96 9.29
C GLN A 40 38.08 2.59 10.70
N GLU A 41 37.04 2.50 11.52
CA GLU A 41 37.02 3.06 12.89
C GLU A 41 37.32 2.02 13.98
N VAL A 42 36.98 0.75 13.73
CA VAL A 42 37.00 -0.31 14.77
C VAL A 42 37.85 -1.52 14.42
N GLY A 43 38.45 -1.57 13.23
CA GLY A 43 39.24 -2.70 12.74
C GLY A 43 40.42 -3.04 13.65
N ASP A 44 41.11 -2.03 14.16
CA ASP A 44 42.26 -2.19 15.08
C ASP A 44 41.90 -2.87 16.40
N ARG A 45 40.61 -2.90 16.78
CA ARG A 45 40.13 -3.56 18.00
C ARG A 45 40.01 -5.09 17.83
N PHE A 46 40.10 -5.59 16.59
CA PHE A 46 39.94 -7.00 16.24
C PHE A 46 41.12 -7.48 15.35
N PRO A 47 42.35 -7.52 15.89
CA PRO A 47 43.55 -7.90 15.14
C PRO A 47 43.50 -9.31 14.55
N GLU A 48 42.63 -10.18 15.06
CA GLU A 48 42.36 -11.52 14.55
C GLU A 48 41.64 -11.54 13.19
N ILE A 49 41.07 -10.41 12.76
CA ILE A 49 40.41 -10.26 11.46
C ILE A 49 41.27 -9.35 10.58
N SER A 50 41.79 -9.88 9.46
CA SER A 50 42.57 -9.08 8.54
C SER A 50 41.75 -7.96 7.89
N GLU A 51 42.40 -6.85 7.53
CA GLU A 51 41.75 -5.75 6.81
C GLU A 51 41.10 -6.23 5.50
N GLU A 52 41.74 -7.16 4.79
CA GLU A 52 41.20 -7.77 3.58
C GLU A 52 39.88 -8.53 3.85
N ALA A 53 39.78 -9.22 4.99
CA ALA A 53 38.55 -9.92 5.37
C ALA A 53 37.41 -8.93 5.69
N PHE A 54 37.70 -7.77 6.29
CA PHE A 54 36.74 -6.68 6.48
C PHE A 54 36.33 -6.02 5.15
N ARG A 55 37.28 -5.80 4.25
CA ARG A 55 37.00 -5.29 2.91
C ARG A 55 36.11 -6.23 2.12
N HIS A 56 36.32 -7.55 2.21
CA HIS A 56 35.59 -8.53 1.42
C HIS A 56 34.15 -8.75 1.90
N SER A 57 33.90 -8.70 3.21
CA SER A 57 32.57 -9.00 3.77
C SER A 57 32.28 -8.26 5.07
N ALA A 58 31.02 -7.84 5.23
CA ALA A 58 30.51 -7.32 6.49
C ALA A 58 30.51 -8.43 7.56
N LYS A 59 30.76 -8.03 8.80
CA LYS A 59 30.85 -8.91 9.97
C LYS A 59 29.81 -8.52 11.01
N LEU A 60 29.26 -9.51 11.69
CA LEU A 60 28.46 -9.31 12.90
C LEU A 60 29.16 -10.02 14.05
N ILE A 61 29.58 -9.25 15.05
CA ILE A 61 30.22 -9.73 16.26
C ILE A 61 29.14 -9.80 17.33
N GLU A 62 28.76 -11.01 17.75
CA GLU A 62 27.75 -11.24 18.79
C GLU A 62 28.33 -10.99 20.20
N GLU A 63 27.45 -10.93 21.20
CA GLU A 63 27.83 -10.60 22.59
C GLU A 63 28.75 -11.67 23.23
N ASP A 64 28.68 -12.91 22.71
CA ASP A 64 29.49 -14.06 23.11
C ASP A 64 30.85 -14.12 22.38
N GLY A 65 31.15 -13.13 21.53
CA GLY A 65 32.35 -13.10 20.69
C GLY A 65 32.23 -13.91 19.40
N THR A 66 31.09 -14.55 19.13
CA THR A 66 30.88 -15.27 17.86
C THR A 66 30.89 -14.28 16.70
N VAL A 67 31.80 -14.46 15.75
CA VAL A 67 31.86 -13.68 14.51
C VAL A 67 31.09 -14.39 13.41
N ARG A 68 30.10 -13.71 12.83
CA ARG A 68 29.44 -14.11 11.59
C ARG A 68 29.85 -13.20 10.46
N GLU A 69 29.85 -13.72 9.24
CA GLU A 69 30.26 -13.00 8.05
C GLU A 69 29.25 -13.12 6.91
N ALA A 70 29.41 -12.29 5.89
CA ALA A 70 28.68 -12.35 4.62
C ALA A 70 27.15 -12.41 4.78
N ALA A 71 26.45 -13.33 4.11
CA ALA A 71 24.99 -13.39 4.20
C ALA A 71 24.52 -13.79 5.60
N ALA A 72 25.27 -14.67 6.28
CA ALA A 72 24.98 -15.07 7.66
C ALA A 72 24.95 -13.88 8.63
N ALA A 73 25.91 -12.95 8.51
CA ALA A 73 25.94 -11.72 9.30
C ALA A 73 24.69 -10.86 9.07
N VAL A 74 24.29 -10.66 7.81
CA VAL A 74 23.12 -9.85 7.46
C VAL A 74 21.82 -10.49 7.93
N PHE A 75 21.61 -11.80 7.71
CA PHE A 75 20.37 -12.44 8.15
C PHE A 75 20.27 -12.53 9.67
N ARG A 76 21.37 -12.80 10.37
CA ARG A 76 21.41 -12.75 11.83
C ARG A 76 21.10 -11.35 12.32
N LEU A 77 21.72 -10.31 11.76
CA LEU A 77 21.44 -8.90 12.06
C LEU A 77 19.94 -8.59 11.94
N LEU A 78 19.32 -8.98 10.83
CA LEU A 78 17.89 -8.74 10.59
C LEU A 78 16.98 -9.52 11.55
N SER A 79 17.43 -10.68 12.06
CA SER A 79 16.71 -11.46 13.06
C SER A 79 16.67 -10.83 14.46
N LEU A 80 17.56 -9.87 14.75
CA LEU A 80 17.57 -9.14 16.02
C LEU A 80 16.44 -8.11 16.13
N GLY A 81 15.86 -7.71 15.00
CA GLY A 81 14.72 -6.79 14.97
C GLY A 81 13.39 -7.48 15.28
N PRO A 82 12.29 -6.70 15.45
CA PRO A 82 10.97 -7.25 15.63
C PRO A 82 10.53 -8.02 14.38
N GLY A 83 10.41 -9.34 14.48
CA GLY A 83 9.98 -10.22 13.40
C GLY A 83 10.37 -11.68 13.66
N PRO A 84 9.80 -12.63 12.89
CA PRO A 84 9.98 -14.06 13.15
C PRO A 84 11.37 -14.60 12.76
N GLY A 85 12.29 -13.76 12.27
CA GLY A 85 13.64 -14.18 11.91
C GLY A 85 13.70 -15.25 10.80
N ILE A 86 12.68 -15.33 9.95
CA ILE A 86 12.53 -16.45 8.99
C ILE A 86 13.70 -16.57 8.01
N LEU A 87 14.27 -15.45 7.55
CA LEU A 87 15.46 -15.50 6.67
C LEU A 87 16.67 -16.12 7.36
N TRP A 88 16.86 -15.84 8.65
CA TRP A 88 17.89 -16.47 9.46
C TRP A 88 17.58 -17.96 9.68
N TRP A 89 16.33 -18.31 9.98
CA TRP A 89 15.91 -19.70 10.10
C TRP A 89 16.16 -20.49 8.81
N LEU A 90 15.76 -19.93 7.65
CA LEU A 90 15.98 -20.52 6.32
C LEU A 90 17.46 -20.73 6.04
N HIS A 91 18.29 -19.71 6.29
CA HIS A 91 19.75 -19.81 6.13
C HIS A 91 20.35 -20.91 7.01
N ARG A 92 19.85 -21.09 8.22
CA ARG A 92 20.37 -22.10 9.16
C ARG A 92 19.85 -23.52 8.90
N ARG A 93 18.63 -23.67 8.35
CA ARG A 93 17.93 -24.96 8.25
C ARG A 93 17.88 -25.54 6.83
N ILE A 94 17.97 -24.70 5.80
CA ILE A 94 17.79 -25.13 4.40
C ILE A 94 19.10 -24.91 3.63
N PRO A 95 19.91 -25.97 3.42
CA PRO A 95 21.22 -25.83 2.77
C PRO A 95 21.17 -25.19 1.37
N PRO A 96 20.20 -25.50 0.48
CA PRO A 96 20.07 -24.80 -0.80
C PRO A 96 19.88 -23.28 -0.65
N PHE A 97 19.08 -22.83 0.33
CA PHE A 97 18.87 -21.41 0.60
C PHE A 97 20.15 -20.74 1.11
N ARG A 98 20.90 -21.41 1.99
CA ARG A 98 22.19 -20.92 2.47
C ARG A 98 23.19 -20.71 1.33
N TRP A 99 23.40 -21.71 0.48
CA TRP A 99 24.35 -21.61 -0.63
C TRP A 99 23.98 -20.52 -1.64
N THR A 100 22.70 -20.43 -1.99
CA THR A 100 22.21 -19.39 -2.90
C THR A 100 22.38 -18.00 -2.33
N ALA A 101 22.08 -17.81 -1.03
CA ALA A 101 22.26 -16.52 -0.38
C ALA A 101 23.73 -16.09 -0.26
N GLU A 102 24.64 -17.01 0.10
CA GLU A 102 26.09 -16.70 0.15
C GLU A 102 26.67 -16.44 -1.24
N ALA A 103 26.25 -17.20 -2.26
CA ALA A 103 26.64 -16.93 -3.65
C ALA A 103 26.17 -15.54 -4.10
N ALA A 104 24.95 -15.15 -3.75
CA ALA A 104 24.41 -13.87 -4.13
C ALA A 104 25.02 -12.70 -3.33
N TYR A 105 25.37 -12.91 -2.05
CA TYR A 105 26.16 -11.96 -1.27
C TYR A 105 27.52 -11.71 -1.93
N ARG A 106 28.26 -12.79 -2.28
CA ARG A 106 29.55 -12.68 -2.97
C ARG A 106 29.43 -11.88 -4.26
N TRP A 107 28.43 -12.19 -5.09
CA TRP A 107 28.19 -11.43 -6.31
C TRP A 107 27.96 -9.93 -6.05
N ILE A 108 27.20 -9.57 -5.00
CA ILE A 108 27.00 -8.17 -4.60
C ILE A 108 28.31 -7.53 -4.11
N ALA A 109 29.09 -8.26 -3.32
CA ALA A 109 30.37 -7.80 -2.79
C ALA A 109 31.39 -7.55 -3.93
N ASP A 110 31.38 -8.36 -4.97
CA ASP A 110 32.22 -8.22 -6.17
C ASP A 110 31.73 -7.06 -7.09
N HIS A 111 30.43 -6.75 -7.04
CA HIS A 111 29.78 -5.77 -7.93
C HIS A 111 29.13 -4.59 -7.17
N ARG A 112 29.77 -4.10 -6.09
CA ARG A 112 29.23 -3.04 -5.19
C ARG A 112 28.72 -1.79 -5.92
N SER A 113 29.43 -1.34 -6.96
CA SER A 113 29.05 -0.14 -7.72
C SER A 113 27.78 -0.35 -8.54
N LEU A 114 27.61 -1.53 -9.14
CA LEU A 114 26.39 -1.94 -9.84
C LEU A 114 25.24 -2.12 -8.84
N ALA A 115 25.51 -2.79 -7.71
CA ALA A 115 24.53 -2.99 -6.64
C ALA A 115 24.03 -1.65 -6.08
N ALA A 116 24.93 -0.68 -5.84
CA ALA A 116 24.57 0.66 -5.39
C ALA A 116 23.68 1.40 -6.41
N ARG A 117 24.02 1.31 -7.71
CA ARG A 117 23.19 1.90 -8.78
C ARG A 117 21.80 1.25 -8.82
N ALA A 118 21.73 -0.07 -8.74
CA ALA A 118 20.46 -0.80 -8.74
C ALA A 118 19.63 -0.49 -7.48
N THR A 119 20.22 -0.45 -6.29
CA THR A 119 19.53 -0.03 -5.06
C THR A 119 18.95 1.37 -5.20
N ARG A 120 19.71 2.34 -5.73
CA ARG A 120 19.21 3.69 -5.99
C ARG A 120 18.11 3.71 -7.07
N LEU A 121 18.20 2.84 -8.06
CA LEU A 121 17.21 2.71 -9.13
C LEU A 121 15.86 2.19 -8.62
N PHE A 122 15.85 1.26 -7.65
CA PHE A 122 14.63 0.61 -7.15
C PHE A 122 14.09 1.24 -5.85
N TRP A 123 14.94 1.57 -4.89
CA TRP A 123 14.55 2.15 -3.59
C TRP A 123 14.56 3.68 -3.58
N GLY A 124 15.31 4.31 -4.49
CA GLY A 124 15.54 5.76 -4.47
C GLY A 124 16.85 6.15 -3.78
N ARG A 125 17.09 7.47 -3.66
CA ARG A 125 18.33 8.00 -3.08
C ARG A 125 18.28 8.10 -1.56
N ASP A 126 17.09 8.21 -0.99
CA ASP A 126 16.89 8.31 0.45
C ASP A 126 16.92 6.90 1.08
N PRO A 127 17.87 6.60 1.98
CA PRO A 127 17.94 5.31 2.66
C PRO A 127 16.83 5.13 3.71
N ALA A 128 16.17 6.20 4.14
CA ALA A 128 15.15 6.15 5.17
C ALA A 128 14.02 5.15 4.81
N PRO A 129 13.52 4.38 5.78
CA PRO A 129 12.33 3.57 5.57
C PRO A 129 11.13 4.44 5.14
N PRO A 130 10.30 3.99 4.18
CA PRO A 130 9.13 4.75 3.76
C PRO A 130 8.11 4.82 4.90
N THR A 131 7.51 5.99 5.05
CA THR A 131 6.36 6.25 5.93
C THR A 131 5.10 6.48 5.09
N PHE A 132 3.93 6.27 5.68
CA PHE A 132 2.64 6.28 4.97
C PHE A 132 1.56 7.10 5.70
N ALA A 133 1.94 8.04 6.56
CA ALA A 133 0.97 8.82 7.34
C ALA A 133 0.18 9.80 6.46
N THR A 134 0.79 10.33 5.42
CA THR A 134 0.11 11.16 4.41
C THR A 134 -0.75 10.28 3.51
N SER A 135 -0.24 9.12 3.08
CA SER A 135 -1.00 8.18 2.26
C SER A 135 -2.27 7.70 2.97
N ALA A 136 -2.18 7.36 4.26
CA ALA A 136 -3.34 7.00 5.08
C ALA A 136 -4.43 8.09 5.06
N ARG A 137 -4.03 9.36 5.21
CA ARG A 137 -4.95 10.51 5.14
C ARG A 137 -5.53 10.74 3.74
N MET A 138 -4.74 10.54 2.69
CA MET A 138 -5.22 10.72 1.32
C MET A 138 -6.21 9.61 0.93
N VAL A 139 -5.90 8.36 1.28
CA VAL A 139 -6.80 7.21 1.06
C VAL A 139 -8.10 7.40 1.84
N SER A 140 -8.04 7.76 3.13
CA SER A 140 -9.24 7.94 3.95
C SER A 140 -10.14 9.05 3.41
N ARG A 141 -9.57 10.19 3.00
CA ARG A 141 -10.33 11.29 2.39
C ARG A 141 -10.92 10.91 1.04
N ALA A 142 -10.16 10.23 0.19
CA ALA A 142 -10.63 9.83 -1.13
C ALA A 142 -11.79 8.82 -1.03
N VAL A 143 -11.68 7.82 -0.15
CA VAL A 143 -12.76 6.87 0.12
C VAL A 143 -13.97 7.56 0.78
N ALA A 144 -13.75 8.54 1.66
CA ALA A 144 -14.83 9.34 2.25
C ALA A 144 -15.61 10.14 1.18
N LEU A 145 -14.91 10.71 0.19
CA LEU A 145 -15.57 11.37 -0.94
C LEU A 145 -16.37 10.40 -1.79
N VAL A 146 -15.85 9.18 -2.01
CA VAL A 146 -16.60 8.13 -2.72
C VAL A 146 -17.86 7.75 -1.95
N TYR A 147 -17.79 7.54 -0.63
CA TYR A 147 -18.97 7.32 0.19
C TYR A 147 -19.97 8.48 0.07
N LEU A 148 -19.50 9.73 0.15
CA LEU A 148 -20.36 10.90 0.02
C LEU A 148 -21.11 10.90 -1.32
N VAL A 149 -20.40 10.65 -2.44
CA VAL A 149 -21.00 10.54 -3.77
C VAL A 149 -22.03 9.40 -3.81
N ALA A 150 -21.69 8.23 -3.29
CA ALA A 150 -22.58 7.06 -3.27
C ALA A 150 -23.87 7.34 -2.48
N PHE A 151 -23.77 7.91 -1.28
CA PHE A 151 -24.93 8.25 -0.46
C PHE A 151 -25.80 9.33 -1.08
N LEU A 152 -25.22 10.41 -1.62
CA LEU A 152 -25.99 11.49 -2.25
C LEU A 152 -26.68 11.00 -3.53
N SER A 153 -25.99 10.19 -4.35
CA SER A 153 -26.57 9.58 -5.55
C SER A 153 -27.72 8.64 -5.19
N LEU A 154 -27.58 7.84 -4.13
CA LEU A 154 -28.63 6.92 -3.70
C LEU A 154 -29.80 7.66 -3.04
N ALA A 155 -29.58 8.76 -2.32
CA ALA A 155 -30.62 9.50 -1.62
C ALA A 155 -31.77 9.94 -2.54
N VAL A 156 -31.46 10.33 -3.78
CA VAL A 156 -32.46 10.76 -4.77
C VAL A 156 -33.18 9.60 -5.46
N GLN A 157 -32.63 8.37 -5.38
CA GLN A 157 -33.17 7.17 -6.04
C GLN A 157 -33.85 6.22 -5.05
N ALA A 158 -33.47 6.24 -3.77
CA ALA A 158 -33.83 5.23 -2.78
C ALA A 158 -35.33 4.99 -2.68
N ARG A 159 -36.15 6.05 -2.77
CA ARG A 159 -37.62 5.93 -2.70
C ARG A 159 -38.20 5.15 -3.88
N GLY A 160 -37.72 5.41 -5.10
CA GLY A 160 -38.22 4.73 -6.31
C GLY A 160 -37.64 3.33 -6.50
N LEU A 161 -36.43 3.07 -5.99
CA LEU A 161 -35.80 1.75 -6.13
C LEU A 161 -36.29 0.78 -5.05
N ILE A 162 -36.18 1.18 -3.77
CA ILE A 162 -36.33 0.29 -2.62
C ILE A 162 -37.27 0.84 -1.54
N GLY A 163 -37.98 1.93 -1.82
CA GLY A 163 -39.03 2.44 -0.94
C GLY A 163 -40.29 1.57 -0.96
N PRO A 164 -41.31 1.90 -0.15
CA PRO A 164 -42.57 1.13 -0.07
C PRO A 164 -43.31 1.00 -1.39
N GLU A 165 -43.24 2.04 -2.24
CA GLU A 165 -43.82 2.04 -3.60
C GLU A 165 -42.73 1.86 -4.67
N GLY A 166 -41.55 1.39 -4.27
CA GLY A 166 -40.41 1.20 -5.16
C GLY A 166 -40.48 -0.10 -5.96
N ILE A 167 -39.54 -0.28 -6.88
CA ILE A 167 -39.46 -1.47 -7.74
C ILE A 167 -39.21 -2.74 -6.92
N LEU A 168 -38.33 -2.68 -5.92
CA LEU A 168 -38.00 -3.78 -5.02
C LEU A 168 -38.07 -3.29 -3.56
N PRO A 169 -39.26 -3.21 -2.95
CA PRO A 169 -39.44 -2.65 -1.62
C PRO A 169 -38.58 -3.33 -0.54
N ALA A 170 -37.81 -2.54 0.21
CA ALA A 170 -36.96 -3.04 1.28
C ALA A 170 -37.78 -3.71 2.41
N GLY A 171 -38.96 -3.17 2.72
CA GLY A 171 -39.85 -3.71 3.75
C GLY A 171 -40.28 -5.15 3.44
N GLU A 172 -40.75 -5.41 2.21
CA GLU A 172 -41.17 -6.75 1.79
C GLU A 172 -40.03 -7.76 1.83
N TYR A 173 -38.83 -7.34 1.43
CA TYR A 173 -37.63 -8.16 1.54
C TYR A 173 -37.31 -8.52 3.00
N LEU A 174 -37.34 -7.53 3.90
CA LEU A 174 -37.09 -7.74 5.32
C LEU A 174 -38.16 -8.65 5.97
N ASP A 175 -39.43 -8.50 5.60
CA ASP A 175 -40.51 -9.37 6.05
C ASP A 175 -40.34 -10.81 5.54
N ALA A 176 -39.86 -10.99 4.30
CA ALA A 176 -39.54 -12.30 3.74
C ALA A 176 -38.36 -12.94 4.49
N VAL A 177 -37.30 -12.19 4.77
CA VAL A 177 -36.14 -12.66 5.57
C VAL A 177 -36.60 -13.05 6.97
N GLY A 178 -37.39 -12.20 7.63
CA GLY A 178 -37.90 -12.47 8.98
C GLY A 178 -38.71 -13.77 9.05
N ARG A 179 -39.60 -14.00 8.06
CA ARG A 179 -40.37 -15.25 7.96
C ARG A 179 -39.48 -16.46 7.71
N ALA A 180 -38.47 -16.35 6.84
CA ALA A 180 -37.59 -17.46 6.48
C ALA A 180 -36.65 -17.88 7.62
N THR A 181 -36.22 -16.94 8.48
CA THR A 181 -35.26 -17.24 9.56
C THR A 181 -35.93 -17.44 10.94
N GLY A 182 -37.24 -17.25 11.05
CA GLY A 182 -37.93 -17.17 12.35
C GLY A 182 -37.66 -15.87 13.12
N GLY A 183 -37.16 -14.83 12.44
CA GLY A 183 -36.87 -13.52 13.02
C GLY A 183 -35.63 -13.46 13.94
N GLY A 184 -35.61 -12.45 14.81
CA GLY A 184 -34.56 -12.26 15.82
C GLY A 184 -33.15 -12.08 15.26
N VAL A 185 -32.15 -12.62 15.95
CA VAL A 185 -30.73 -12.51 15.59
C VAL A 185 -30.44 -13.16 14.24
N ALA A 186 -31.09 -14.28 13.92
CA ALA A 186 -30.89 -14.97 12.64
C ALA A 186 -31.32 -14.09 11.45
N GLY A 187 -32.41 -13.34 11.57
CA GLY A 187 -32.85 -12.38 10.56
C GLY A 187 -31.86 -11.21 10.40
N ILE A 188 -31.36 -10.67 11.51
CA ILE A 188 -30.37 -9.58 11.51
C ILE A 188 -29.06 -10.03 10.88
N LEU A 189 -28.57 -11.23 11.17
CA LEU A 189 -27.35 -11.76 10.55
C LEU A 189 -27.52 -12.02 9.05
N ARG A 190 -28.74 -12.36 8.61
CA ARG A 190 -29.05 -12.57 7.18
C ARG A 190 -29.15 -11.26 6.40
N ALA A 191 -29.64 -10.20 7.02
CA ALA A 191 -29.74 -8.85 6.47
C ALA A 191 -29.28 -7.82 7.53
N PRO A 192 -27.96 -7.55 7.63
CA PRO A 192 -27.41 -6.64 8.64
C PRO A 192 -27.70 -5.18 8.26
N THR A 193 -28.85 -4.66 8.71
CA THR A 193 -29.31 -3.32 8.33
C THR A 193 -29.98 -2.56 9.47
N LEU A 194 -29.83 -1.24 9.48
CA LEU A 194 -30.65 -0.36 10.32
C LEU A 194 -32.08 -0.16 9.76
N ALA A 195 -32.36 -0.58 8.52
CA ALA A 195 -33.68 -0.48 7.91
C ALA A 195 -34.75 -1.33 8.61
N TRP A 196 -34.37 -2.29 9.45
CA TRP A 196 -35.30 -3.00 10.35
C TRP A 196 -36.10 -2.05 11.24
N LEU A 197 -35.52 -0.90 11.63
CA LEU A 197 -36.16 0.08 12.51
C LEU A 197 -37.10 1.04 11.76
N ALA A 198 -36.82 1.30 10.49
CA ALA A 198 -37.56 2.27 9.69
C ALA A 198 -37.46 1.92 8.18
N PRO A 199 -38.17 0.88 7.71
CA PRO A 199 -38.08 0.42 6.32
C PRO A 199 -38.79 1.35 5.32
N GLY A 200 -39.50 2.37 5.80
CA GLY A 200 -40.21 3.34 4.97
C GLY A 200 -39.27 4.26 4.17
N GLY A 201 -39.80 4.88 3.11
CA GLY A 201 -39.02 5.75 2.22
C GLY A 201 -38.36 6.96 2.93
N GLY A 202 -38.94 7.44 4.03
CA GLY A 202 -38.31 8.46 4.87
C GLY A 202 -37.08 7.95 5.64
N GLY A 203 -37.16 6.73 6.18
CA GLY A 203 -36.05 6.09 6.90
C GLY A 203 -34.86 5.80 5.98
N LEU A 204 -35.11 5.30 4.78
CA LEU A 204 -34.07 5.04 3.78
C LEU A 204 -33.33 6.32 3.36
N VAL A 205 -34.05 7.42 3.14
CA VAL A 205 -33.44 8.72 2.83
C VAL A 205 -32.67 9.27 4.04
N ALA A 206 -33.17 9.07 5.26
CA ALA A 206 -32.47 9.45 6.49
C ALA A 206 -31.15 8.69 6.65
N LEU A 207 -31.11 7.38 6.34
CA LEU A 207 -29.87 6.60 6.32
C LEU A 207 -28.88 7.16 5.29
N CYS A 208 -29.35 7.55 4.10
CA CYS A 208 -28.50 8.18 3.09
C CYS A 208 -27.95 9.53 3.58
N ALA A 209 -28.79 10.38 4.17
CA ALA A 209 -28.38 11.69 4.68
C ALA A 209 -27.39 11.57 5.85
N ALA A 210 -27.63 10.64 6.78
CA ALA A 210 -26.71 10.33 7.87
C ALA A 210 -25.37 9.80 7.33
N GLY A 211 -25.42 8.96 6.30
CA GLY A 211 -24.23 8.42 5.63
C GLY A 211 -23.40 9.52 4.95
N ALA A 212 -24.07 10.43 4.25
CA ALA A 212 -23.43 11.60 3.65
C ALA A 212 -22.77 12.51 4.72
N ALA A 213 -23.46 12.76 5.83
CA ALA A 213 -22.91 13.53 6.95
C ALA A 213 -21.70 12.84 7.60
N ALA A 214 -21.77 11.52 7.82
CA ALA A 214 -20.65 10.73 8.34
C ALA A 214 -19.45 10.75 7.38
N SER A 215 -19.71 10.69 6.07
CA SER A 215 -18.68 10.76 5.02
C SER A 215 -17.99 12.12 4.99
N LEU A 216 -18.75 13.21 5.11
CA LEU A 216 -18.20 14.56 5.20
C LEU A 216 -17.38 14.74 6.49
N ALA A 217 -17.88 14.23 7.63
CA ALA A 217 -17.15 14.24 8.89
C ALA A 217 -15.83 13.45 8.78
N LEU A 218 -15.82 12.29 8.12
CA LEU A 218 -14.61 11.51 7.86
C LEU A 218 -13.62 12.28 6.97
N PHE A 219 -14.10 12.92 5.90
CA PHE A 219 -13.28 13.74 5.01
C PHE A 219 -12.60 14.90 5.74
N LEU A 220 -13.34 15.56 6.64
CA LEU A 220 -12.87 16.65 7.50
C LEU A 220 -12.09 16.14 8.74
N GLU A 221 -11.89 14.82 8.86
CA GLU A 221 -11.22 14.16 9.99
C GLU A 221 -11.86 14.49 11.36
N VAL A 222 -13.18 14.66 11.41
CA VAL A 222 -13.97 14.87 12.64
C VAL A 222 -14.24 13.53 13.32
N VAL A 223 -13.44 13.16 14.32
CA VAL A 223 -13.58 11.86 15.03
C VAL A 223 -13.53 10.68 14.03
N PRO A 224 -12.43 10.57 13.25
CA PRO A 224 -12.40 9.81 12.01
C PRO A 224 -12.71 8.32 12.16
N LEU A 225 -12.42 7.70 13.30
CA LEU A 225 -12.79 6.29 13.55
C LEU A 225 -14.31 6.12 13.63
N VAL A 226 -14.99 7.01 14.35
CA VAL A 226 -16.45 6.97 14.50
C VAL A 226 -17.11 7.31 13.17
N SER A 227 -16.61 8.31 12.45
CA SER A 227 -17.13 8.66 11.13
C SER A 227 -16.94 7.55 10.10
N ALA A 228 -15.79 6.87 10.08
CA ALA A 228 -15.55 5.72 9.21
C ALA A 228 -16.47 4.55 9.56
N ALA A 229 -16.61 4.21 10.85
CA ALA A 229 -17.52 3.17 11.30
C ALA A 229 -18.99 3.49 10.95
N ALA A 230 -19.42 4.74 11.17
CA ALA A 230 -20.76 5.18 10.84
C ALA A 230 -21.02 5.11 9.32
N ALA A 231 -20.12 5.64 8.49
CA ALA A 231 -20.25 5.56 7.03
C ALA A 231 -20.34 4.11 6.55
N TRP A 232 -19.49 3.22 7.09
CA TRP A 232 -19.50 1.79 6.74
C TRP A 232 -20.81 1.10 7.16
N VAL A 233 -21.26 1.25 8.41
CA VAL A 233 -22.51 0.64 8.90
C VAL A 233 -23.73 1.14 8.13
N LEU A 234 -23.78 2.45 7.83
CA LEU A 234 -24.89 3.05 7.09
C LEU A 234 -24.92 2.56 5.64
N TYR A 235 -23.75 2.40 5.00
CA TYR A 235 -23.68 1.85 3.64
C TYR A 235 -24.02 0.37 3.61
N LEU A 236 -23.52 -0.42 4.56
CA LEU A 236 -23.88 -1.83 4.72
C LEU A 236 -25.39 -2.00 4.92
N SER A 237 -26.01 -1.09 5.68
CA SER A 237 -27.45 -1.09 5.92
C SER A 237 -28.23 -0.93 4.61
N LEU A 238 -27.83 0.01 3.77
CA LEU A 238 -28.47 0.24 2.47
C LEU A 238 -28.19 -0.91 1.49
N GLN A 239 -26.94 -1.37 1.43
CA GLN A 239 -26.52 -2.46 0.56
C GLN A 239 -27.26 -3.78 0.87
N SER A 240 -27.47 -4.07 2.16
CA SER A 240 -28.19 -5.28 2.61
C SER A 240 -29.65 -5.35 2.17
N VAL A 241 -30.29 -4.21 1.88
CA VAL A 241 -31.69 -4.13 1.41
C VAL A 241 -31.80 -3.63 -0.03
N GLY A 242 -30.67 -3.29 -0.66
CA GLY A 242 -30.60 -2.79 -2.03
C GLY A 242 -30.87 -3.84 -3.10
N GLN A 243 -30.85 -5.12 -2.73
CA GLN A 243 -31.14 -6.26 -3.61
C GLN A 243 -30.34 -6.14 -4.92
N ALA A 244 -31.00 -6.23 -6.09
CA ALA A 244 -30.34 -6.14 -7.38
C ALA A 244 -29.60 -4.81 -7.60
N PHE A 245 -30.05 -3.71 -7.00
CA PHE A 245 -29.52 -2.37 -7.25
C PHE A 245 -28.18 -2.07 -6.56
N LEU A 246 -27.86 -2.76 -5.45
CA LEU A 246 -26.61 -2.58 -4.68
C LEU A 246 -25.82 -3.90 -4.57
N SER A 247 -25.97 -4.79 -5.56
CA SER A 247 -25.28 -6.09 -5.61
C SER A 247 -24.05 -6.10 -6.51
N PHE A 248 -23.62 -4.93 -7.00
CA PHE A 248 -22.52 -4.82 -7.95
C PHE A 248 -21.15 -4.83 -7.25
N GLN A 249 -20.11 -5.13 -8.03
CA GLN A 249 -18.74 -5.26 -7.53
C GLN A 249 -18.23 -4.00 -6.84
N TRP A 250 -18.66 -2.80 -7.27
CA TRP A 250 -18.26 -1.55 -6.66
C TRP A 250 -18.85 -1.32 -5.27
N ASP A 251 -20.05 -1.85 -5.00
CA ASP A 251 -20.68 -1.78 -3.66
C ASP A 251 -19.90 -2.63 -2.66
N ILE A 252 -19.53 -3.84 -3.08
CA ILE A 252 -18.71 -4.77 -2.30
C ILE A 252 -17.33 -4.15 -2.05
N LEU A 253 -16.70 -3.61 -3.09
CA LEU A 253 -15.40 -2.96 -2.97
C LEU A 253 -15.43 -1.76 -2.01
N LEU A 254 -16.51 -0.97 -2.01
CA LEU A 254 -16.66 0.17 -1.10
C LEU A 254 -16.80 -0.27 0.36
N LEU A 255 -17.52 -1.37 0.61
CA LEU A 255 -17.59 -1.98 1.94
C LEU A 255 -16.26 -2.55 2.40
N GLU A 256 -15.52 -3.23 1.52
CA GLU A 256 -14.19 -3.76 1.85
C GLU A 256 -13.20 -2.62 2.13
N ALA A 257 -13.14 -1.60 1.27
CA ALA A 257 -12.29 -0.43 1.46
C ALA A 257 -12.67 0.34 2.74
N GLY A 258 -13.96 0.54 3.00
CA GLY A 258 -14.45 1.20 4.21
C GLY A 258 -14.17 0.42 5.48
N PHE A 259 -14.26 -0.91 5.46
CA PHE A 259 -13.86 -1.76 6.58
C PHE A 259 -12.37 -1.61 6.87
N LEU A 260 -11.53 -1.61 5.83
CA LEU A 260 -10.09 -1.39 5.99
C LEU A 260 -9.75 0.00 6.56
N LEU A 261 -10.60 1.02 6.34
CA LEU A 261 -10.41 2.33 6.95
C LEU A 261 -10.44 2.28 8.48
N LEU A 262 -11.18 1.36 9.10
CA LEU A 262 -11.24 1.23 10.56
C LEU A 262 -9.87 0.94 11.19
N PHE A 263 -8.97 0.33 10.43
CA PHE A 263 -7.58 0.07 10.82
C PHE A 263 -6.60 1.14 10.32
N LEU A 264 -7.03 1.98 9.37
CA LEU A 264 -6.21 3.01 8.73
C LEU A 264 -6.40 4.41 9.33
N VAL A 265 -7.48 4.68 10.07
CA VAL A 265 -7.74 6.02 10.65
C VAL A 265 -7.30 6.13 12.12
N PRO A 266 -6.85 7.31 12.60
CA PRO A 266 -6.32 7.45 13.95
C PRO A 266 -7.40 7.25 15.03
N ALA A 267 -7.31 6.13 15.75
CA ALA A 267 -8.09 5.91 16.96
C ALA A 267 -7.77 6.95 18.05
N ARG A 268 -6.49 7.32 18.22
CA ARG A 268 -6.06 8.29 19.25
C ARG A 268 -6.58 9.71 19.00
N GLY A 269 -6.61 10.17 17.74
CA GLY A 269 -7.18 11.46 17.38
C GLY A 269 -8.69 11.54 17.62
N SER A 270 -9.38 10.40 17.47
CA SER A 270 -10.80 10.26 17.82
C SER A 270 -10.98 10.32 19.34
N ARG A 271 -10.18 9.57 20.12
CA ARG A 271 -10.22 9.56 21.59
C ARG A 271 -9.95 10.93 22.20
N ALA A 272 -8.86 11.61 21.83
CA ALA A 272 -8.54 12.94 22.38
C ALA A 272 -9.58 14.02 22.03
N ARG A 273 -10.35 13.86 20.94
CA ARG A 273 -11.45 14.77 20.58
C ARG A 273 -12.74 14.40 21.31
N LEU A 274 -13.03 13.12 21.51
CA LEU A 274 -14.16 12.63 22.32
C LEU A 274 -13.96 12.95 23.81
N GLU A 275 -12.74 12.84 24.32
CA GLU A 275 -12.34 13.19 25.69
C GLU A 275 -12.54 14.68 26.02
N ARG A 276 -12.66 15.56 25.02
CA ARG A 276 -13.07 16.96 25.25
C ARG A 276 -14.56 17.12 25.59
N PHE A 277 -15.38 16.12 25.27
CA PHE A 277 -16.81 16.10 25.54
C PHE A 277 -17.19 15.11 26.65
N LEU A 278 -16.22 14.33 27.16
CA LEU A 278 -16.38 13.34 28.23
C LEU A 278 -15.62 13.80 29.48
N PRO A 279 -16.08 13.43 30.70
CA PRO A 279 -15.35 13.77 31.93
C PRO A 279 -13.94 13.13 31.94
N PRO A 280 -12.92 13.84 32.47
CA PRO A 280 -11.53 13.40 32.37
C PRO A 280 -11.29 12.11 33.15
N THR A 281 -10.77 11.07 32.47
CA THR A 281 -10.27 9.84 33.08
C THR A 281 -8.73 9.83 33.11
N ALA A 282 -8.16 9.53 34.27
CA ALA A 282 -6.75 9.70 34.65
C ALA A 282 -5.74 8.70 34.02
N ALA A 283 -5.94 8.23 32.79
CA ALA A 283 -5.09 7.20 32.19
C ALA A 283 -4.76 7.45 30.72
N SER A 284 -3.88 8.41 30.44
CA SER A 284 -3.23 8.51 29.12
C SER A 284 -1.76 8.91 29.24
N GLY A 285 -1.00 8.09 29.97
CA GLY A 285 0.46 8.11 29.98
C GLY A 285 1.05 7.65 28.64
N GLU A 286 1.54 8.62 27.89
CA GLU A 286 2.84 8.64 27.21
C GLU A 286 3.51 7.27 26.97
N ARG A 287 3.15 6.63 25.85
CA ARG A 287 3.98 5.61 25.18
C ARG A 287 3.96 5.85 23.68
N ASP A 288 4.92 6.64 23.19
CA ASP A 288 5.35 6.54 21.80
C ASP A 288 6.83 6.92 21.65
N ARG A 289 7.69 5.91 21.83
CA ARG A 289 9.05 5.92 21.28
C ARG A 289 9.24 4.60 20.51
N GLY A 290 9.36 4.69 19.18
CA GLY A 290 10.21 3.78 18.43
C GLY A 290 9.61 2.57 17.71
N ALA A 291 8.29 2.47 17.48
CA ALA A 291 7.75 1.39 16.64
C ALA A 291 7.87 1.73 15.14
N ARG A 292 8.70 0.97 14.41
CA ARG A 292 8.94 1.11 12.95
C ARG A 292 7.66 0.95 12.13
N GLY A 293 7.44 1.89 11.21
CA GLY A 293 6.23 1.96 10.40
C GLY A 293 5.08 2.33 11.33
N GLY A 294 4.55 3.55 11.20
CA GLY A 294 3.42 3.95 12.05
C GLY A 294 2.31 2.89 12.02
N PRO A 295 1.35 2.93 12.97
CA PRO A 295 0.27 1.93 13.13
C PRO A 295 -0.49 1.60 11.82
N TRP A 296 -0.35 2.47 10.82
CA TRP A 296 -0.85 2.39 9.45
C TRP A 296 -0.27 1.28 8.56
N PHE A 297 0.96 0.81 8.77
CA PHE A 297 1.62 -0.04 7.76
C PHE A 297 0.88 -1.35 7.46
N PRO A 298 0.39 -2.11 8.46
CA PRO A 298 -0.43 -3.29 8.20
C PRO A 298 -1.71 -2.95 7.41
N ALA A 299 -2.40 -1.87 7.78
CA ALA A 299 -3.60 -1.43 7.06
C ALA A 299 -3.31 -1.02 5.61
N ILE A 300 -2.23 -0.25 5.37
CA ILE A 300 -1.77 0.11 4.02
C ILE A 300 -1.47 -1.13 3.19
N TRP A 301 -0.84 -2.15 3.78
CA TRP A 301 -0.58 -3.40 3.09
C TRP A 301 -1.88 -4.13 2.69
N LEU A 302 -2.89 -4.12 3.57
CA LEU A 302 -4.22 -4.66 3.22
C LEU A 302 -4.86 -3.89 2.06
N PHE A 303 -4.66 -2.58 1.95
CA PHE A 303 -5.07 -1.81 0.77
C PHE A 303 -4.30 -2.21 -0.49
N TRP A 304 -3.00 -2.55 -0.40
CA TRP A 304 -2.25 -3.09 -1.53
C TRP A 304 -2.79 -4.45 -1.98
N TRP A 305 -3.14 -5.30 -1.01
CA TRP A 305 -3.76 -6.59 -1.30
C TRP A 305 -5.15 -6.43 -1.93
N LEU A 306 -5.98 -5.54 -1.40
CA LEU A 306 -7.29 -5.22 -1.97
C LEU A 306 -7.16 -4.76 -3.43
N LEU A 307 -6.21 -3.86 -3.71
CA LEU A 307 -5.94 -3.39 -5.07
C LEU A 307 -5.40 -4.51 -5.96
N PHE A 308 -4.48 -5.32 -5.44
CA PHE A 308 -3.93 -6.47 -6.17
C PHE A 308 -5.05 -7.39 -6.60
N ARG A 309 -5.89 -7.84 -5.67
CA ARG A 309 -7.01 -8.74 -5.94
C ARG A 309 -7.93 -8.13 -6.99
N LEU A 310 -8.35 -6.87 -6.79
CA LEU A 310 -9.23 -6.16 -7.71
C LEU A 310 -8.69 -6.12 -9.15
N VAL A 311 -7.45 -5.64 -9.32
CA VAL A 311 -6.86 -5.41 -10.64
C VAL A 311 -6.48 -6.74 -11.30
N PHE A 312 -5.92 -7.67 -10.53
CA PHE A 312 -5.51 -8.98 -11.03
C PHE A 312 -6.69 -9.87 -11.42
N GLU A 313 -7.73 -9.94 -10.58
CA GLU A 313 -8.92 -10.73 -10.89
C GLU A 313 -9.70 -10.14 -12.08
N SER A 314 -9.69 -8.81 -12.26
CA SER A 314 -10.25 -8.16 -13.46
C SER A 314 -9.60 -8.66 -14.76
N GLY A 315 -8.29 -8.88 -14.77
CA GLY A 315 -7.59 -9.46 -15.92
C GLY A 315 -7.80 -10.96 -16.05
N LEU A 316 -7.77 -11.68 -14.92
CA LEU A 316 -7.89 -13.13 -14.90
C LEU A 316 -9.25 -13.60 -15.40
N VAL A 317 -10.34 -12.92 -15.02
CA VAL A 317 -11.69 -13.27 -15.47
C VAL A 317 -11.87 -13.10 -16.98
N LYS A 318 -11.16 -12.14 -17.60
CA LYS A 318 -11.17 -11.94 -19.06
C LYS A 318 -10.55 -13.13 -19.80
N LEU A 319 -9.49 -13.71 -19.24
CA LEU A 319 -8.87 -14.92 -19.80
C LEU A 319 -9.70 -16.18 -19.50
N ALA A 320 -10.27 -16.26 -18.30
CA ALA A 320 -11.05 -17.41 -17.86
C ALA A 320 -12.43 -17.48 -18.54
N GLY A 321 -13.00 -16.35 -18.96
CA GLY A 321 -14.32 -16.26 -19.58
C GLY A 321 -14.44 -16.97 -20.93
N GLY A 322 -13.32 -17.32 -21.58
CA GLY A 322 -13.30 -18.12 -22.80
C GLY A 322 -13.74 -17.39 -24.08
N ASP A 323 -14.14 -16.12 -23.98
CA ASP A 323 -14.58 -15.30 -25.10
C ASP A 323 -13.41 -15.02 -26.08
N PRO A 324 -13.55 -15.36 -27.38
CA PRO A 324 -12.53 -15.10 -28.40
C PRO A 324 -12.05 -13.65 -28.48
N VAL A 325 -12.91 -12.66 -28.18
CA VAL A 325 -12.54 -11.23 -28.32
C VAL A 325 -11.37 -10.82 -27.42
N TRP A 326 -11.21 -11.49 -26.27
CA TRP A 326 -10.08 -11.28 -25.38
C TRP A 326 -8.81 -11.93 -25.90
N ARG A 327 -8.91 -13.11 -26.53
CA ARG A 327 -7.77 -13.83 -27.12
C ARG A 327 -7.25 -13.17 -28.39
N ASP A 328 -8.17 -12.66 -29.21
CA ASP A 328 -7.86 -11.98 -30.48
C ASP A 328 -7.49 -10.50 -30.29
N LEU A 329 -7.47 -10.02 -29.03
CA LEU A 329 -7.22 -8.65 -28.63
C LEU A 329 -8.22 -7.64 -29.24
N THR A 330 -9.41 -8.07 -29.64
CA THR A 330 -10.43 -7.21 -30.25
C THR A 330 -11.46 -6.69 -29.24
N ALA A 331 -11.38 -7.10 -27.97
CA ALA A 331 -12.35 -6.73 -26.94
C ALA A 331 -12.62 -5.22 -26.85
N LEU A 332 -11.59 -4.37 -26.97
CA LEU A 332 -11.81 -2.92 -26.89
C LEU A 332 -12.50 -2.31 -28.12
N ALA A 333 -12.53 -3.01 -29.26
CA ALA A 333 -13.34 -2.57 -30.40
C ALA A 333 -14.84 -2.55 -30.05
N HIS A 334 -15.29 -3.50 -29.23
CA HIS A 334 -16.67 -3.62 -28.75
C HIS A 334 -16.90 -2.92 -27.40
N HIS A 335 -15.86 -2.76 -26.60
CA HIS A 335 -15.99 -2.19 -25.27
C HIS A 335 -16.56 -0.77 -25.28
N TYR A 336 -16.09 0.07 -26.20
CA TYR A 336 -16.48 1.49 -26.20
C TYR A 336 -17.97 1.73 -26.48
N GLU A 337 -18.62 0.82 -27.21
CA GLU A 337 -20.06 0.83 -27.47
C GLU A 337 -20.90 0.13 -26.38
N SER A 338 -20.34 -0.89 -25.71
CA SER A 338 -21.07 -1.77 -24.78
C SER A 338 -20.85 -1.47 -23.29
N GLN A 339 -19.89 -0.62 -22.95
CA GLN A 339 -19.63 -0.20 -21.58
C GLN A 339 -20.80 0.56 -20.93
N PRO A 340 -20.87 0.59 -19.59
CA PRO A 340 -21.85 1.39 -18.86
C PRO A 340 -21.77 2.88 -19.20
N ILE A 341 -22.93 3.46 -19.57
CA ILE A 341 -23.17 4.89 -19.84
C ILE A 341 -21.99 5.49 -20.65
N PRO A 342 -21.85 5.09 -21.93
CA PRO A 342 -20.80 5.62 -22.79
C PRO A 342 -21.01 7.13 -22.97
N ASN A 343 -19.91 7.88 -22.95
CA ASN A 343 -19.94 9.33 -23.11
C ASN A 343 -19.52 9.73 -24.54
N PRO A 344 -19.56 11.02 -24.92
CA PRO A 344 -19.19 11.43 -26.29
C PRO A 344 -17.77 11.02 -26.72
N LEU A 345 -16.80 10.94 -25.79
CA LEU A 345 -15.45 10.48 -26.11
C LEU A 345 -15.40 8.97 -26.41
N ALA A 346 -16.32 8.18 -25.86
CA ALA A 346 -16.48 6.77 -26.21
C ALA A 346 -16.71 6.58 -27.70
N TRP A 347 -17.54 7.44 -28.30
CA TRP A 347 -17.83 7.39 -29.73
C TRP A 347 -16.57 7.58 -30.56
N TYR A 348 -15.77 8.62 -30.26
CA TYR A 348 -14.50 8.85 -30.95
C TYR A 348 -13.50 7.72 -30.71
N ALA A 349 -13.44 7.18 -29.49
CA ALA A 349 -12.58 6.05 -29.17
C ALA A 349 -12.97 4.81 -29.98
N HIS A 350 -14.26 4.52 -30.11
CA HIS A 350 -14.78 3.40 -30.91
C HIS A 350 -14.36 3.49 -32.39
N GLN A 351 -14.35 4.70 -32.97
CA GLN A 351 -13.94 4.93 -34.36
C GLN A 351 -12.44 4.72 -34.63
N LEU A 352 -11.60 4.50 -33.61
CA LEU A 352 -10.17 4.28 -33.81
C LEU A 352 -9.90 2.99 -34.61
N PRO A 353 -8.82 2.93 -35.41
CA PRO A 353 -8.46 1.74 -36.16
C PRO A 353 -8.29 0.50 -35.26
N VAL A 354 -8.65 -0.68 -35.77
CA VAL A 354 -8.56 -1.96 -35.04
C VAL A 354 -7.16 -2.24 -34.46
N GLY A 355 -6.09 -1.75 -35.11
CA GLY A 355 -4.73 -1.87 -34.59
C GLY A 355 -4.52 -1.15 -33.25
N ILE A 356 -5.18 0.00 -33.05
CA ILE A 356 -5.17 0.73 -31.78
C ILE A 356 -5.98 -0.04 -30.74
N HIS A 357 -7.14 -0.58 -31.11
CA HIS A 357 -7.95 -1.40 -30.20
C HIS A 357 -7.18 -2.63 -29.69
N ARG A 358 -6.47 -3.33 -30.58
CA ARG A 358 -5.59 -4.45 -30.23
C ARG A 358 -4.48 -4.07 -29.27
N LEU A 359 -3.81 -2.95 -29.55
CA LEU A 359 -2.79 -2.42 -28.65
C LEU A 359 -3.38 -2.07 -27.28
N SER A 360 -4.54 -1.41 -27.25
CA SER A 360 -5.20 -1.03 -26.01
C SER A 360 -5.66 -2.25 -25.20
N THR A 361 -6.20 -3.29 -25.84
CA THR A 361 -6.52 -4.57 -25.15
C THR A 361 -5.26 -5.23 -24.58
N LEU A 362 -4.16 -5.24 -25.32
CA LEU A 362 -2.87 -5.74 -24.81
C LEU A 362 -2.39 -4.93 -23.60
N LEU A 363 -2.46 -3.60 -23.65
CA LEU A 363 -2.09 -2.72 -22.54
C LEU A 363 -2.99 -2.94 -21.31
N THR A 364 -4.29 -3.16 -21.52
CA THR A 364 -5.21 -3.58 -20.44
C THR A 364 -4.71 -4.86 -19.78
N PHE A 365 -4.33 -5.90 -20.54
CA PHE A 365 -3.77 -7.11 -19.93
C PHE A 365 -2.45 -6.86 -19.19
N VAL A 366 -1.57 -5.99 -19.70
CA VAL A 366 -0.33 -5.64 -19.00
C VAL A 366 -0.64 -4.97 -17.66
N VAL A 367 -1.58 -4.03 -17.63
CA VAL A 367 -2.00 -3.33 -16.40
C VAL A 367 -2.75 -4.24 -15.45
N GLU A 368 -3.60 -5.13 -15.95
CA GLU A 368 -4.42 -5.99 -15.10
C GLU A 368 -3.65 -7.22 -14.60
N LEU A 369 -2.75 -7.80 -15.37
CA LEU A 369 -2.05 -9.04 -15.01
C LEU A 369 -0.60 -8.82 -14.61
N GLY A 370 0.09 -7.84 -15.17
CA GLY A 370 1.52 -7.60 -14.90
C GLY A 370 1.78 -6.58 -13.79
N VAL A 371 1.11 -5.42 -13.89
CA VAL A 371 1.32 -4.31 -12.95
C VAL A 371 1.01 -4.64 -11.48
N PRO A 372 0.04 -5.50 -11.11
CA PRO A 372 -0.25 -5.80 -9.70
C PRO A 372 0.95 -6.34 -8.93
N PHE A 373 1.84 -7.08 -9.58
CA PHE A 373 3.05 -7.59 -8.94
C PHE A 373 4.02 -6.47 -8.52
N LEU A 374 3.97 -5.31 -9.18
CA LEU A 374 4.77 -4.15 -8.81
C LEU A 374 4.36 -3.56 -7.45
N PHE A 375 3.15 -3.81 -6.96
CA PHE A 375 2.64 -3.25 -5.71
C PHE A 375 3.47 -3.71 -4.49
N PHE A 376 4.03 -4.91 -4.57
CA PHE A 376 4.84 -5.52 -3.50
C PHE A 376 6.35 -5.34 -3.71
N LEU A 377 6.75 -4.70 -4.81
CA LEU A 377 8.14 -4.40 -5.12
C LEU A 377 8.63 -3.13 -4.38
N PRO A 378 9.94 -2.81 -4.47
CA PRO A 378 10.49 -1.62 -3.83
C PRO A 378 9.83 -0.32 -4.28
N ARG A 379 10.18 0.76 -3.57
CA ARG A 379 9.56 2.09 -3.66
C ARG A 379 9.20 2.53 -5.08
N ARG A 380 10.15 2.51 -6.03
CA ARG A 380 9.94 3.08 -7.37
C ARG A 380 9.04 2.22 -8.26
N PRO A 381 9.26 0.90 -8.41
CA PRO A 381 8.28 0.03 -9.08
C PRO A 381 6.87 0.12 -8.49
N ARG A 382 6.75 0.18 -7.16
CA ARG A 382 5.44 0.33 -6.51
C ARG A 382 4.73 1.61 -6.89
N ILE A 383 5.44 2.74 -6.86
CA ILE A 383 4.92 4.04 -7.29
C ILE A 383 4.54 4.00 -8.79
N LEU A 384 5.38 3.39 -9.63
CA LEU A 384 5.08 3.21 -11.05
C LEU A 384 3.79 2.39 -11.23
N GLY A 385 3.62 1.30 -10.48
CA GLY A 385 2.40 0.50 -10.50
C GLY A 385 1.16 1.32 -10.13
N GLY A 386 1.25 2.14 -9.09
CA GLY A 386 0.17 3.07 -8.72
C GLY A 386 -0.15 4.08 -9.82
N LEU A 387 0.87 4.66 -10.46
CA LEU A 387 0.67 5.59 -11.58
C LEU A 387 0.03 4.92 -12.80
N LEU A 388 0.43 3.69 -13.13
CA LEU A 388 -0.13 2.92 -14.25
C LEU A 388 -1.60 2.55 -13.99
N VAL A 389 -1.94 2.13 -12.77
CA VAL A 389 -3.33 1.87 -12.38
C VAL A 389 -4.16 3.14 -12.44
N ILE A 390 -3.69 4.25 -11.86
CA ILE A 390 -4.41 5.53 -11.89
C ILE A 390 -4.61 6.00 -13.34
N GLY A 391 -3.57 5.92 -14.18
CA GLY A 391 -3.67 6.27 -15.59
C GLY A 391 -4.69 5.40 -16.33
N HIS A 392 -4.73 4.09 -16.04
CA HIS A 392 -5.72 3.18 -16.63
C HIS A 392 -7.15 3.53 -16.19
N GLN A 393 -7.37 3.79 -14.89
CA GLN A 393 -8.68 4.21 -14.37
C GLN A 393 -9.13 5.56 -14.94
N ALA A 394 -8.20 6.51 -15.11
CA ALA A 394 -8.48 7.79 -15.76
C ALA A 394 -8.87 7.62 -17.23
N ALA A 395 -8.19 6.73 -17.97
CA ALA A 395 -8.56 6.42 -19.36
C ALA A 395 -9.98 5.84 -19.44
N ILE A 396 -10.36 4.94 -18.53
CA ILE A 396 -11.72 4.39 -18.47
C ILE A 396 -12.75 5.48 -18.17
N LEU A 397 -12.48 6.36 -17.18
CA LEU A 397 -13.36 7.50 -16.86
C LEU A 397 -13.57 8.47 -18.02
N LEU A 398 -12.53 8.67 -18.84
CA LEU A 398 -12.63 9.55 -20.00
C LEU A 398 -13.57 8.98 -21.06
N THR A 399 -13.71 7.66 -21.16
CA THR A 399 -14.54 7.02 -22.20
C THR A 399 -15.84 6.41 -21.68
N GLY A 400 -16.07 6.31 -20.38
CA GLY A 400 -17.28 5.69 -19.83
C GLY A 400 -17.55 6.11 -18.39
N ASN A 401 -18.71 5.70 -17.86
CA ASN A 401 -19.11 6.03 -16.50
C ASN A 401 -19.54 4.77 -15.74
N TYR A 402 -18.64 4.31 -14.88
CA TYR A 402 -18.82 3.13 -14.01
C TYR A 402 -19.17 3.57 -12.59
N THR A 403 -20.15 4.46 -12.44
CA THR A 403 -20.58 5.03 -11.15
C THR A 403 -19.40 5.66 -10.39
N PHE A 404 -19.05 5.15 -9.22
CA PHE A 404 -17.90 5.57 -8.43
C PHE A 404 -16.74 4.55 -8.45
N PHE A 405 -16.84 3.48 -9.25
CA PHE A 405 -15.86 2.39 -9.28
C PHE A 405 -14.43 2.86 -9.60
N ASN A 406 -14.26 3.65 -10.66
CA ASN A 406 -12.94 4.12 -11.05
C ASN A 406 -12.36 5.08 -9.99
N LEU A 407 -13.19 5.96 -9.42
CA LEU A 407 -12.79 6.87 -8.34
C LEU A 407 -12.34 6.10 -7.10
N LEU A 408 -13.07 5.05 -6.74
CA LEU A 408 -12.72 4.17 -5.63
C LEU A 408 -11.42 3.40 -5.88
N THR A 409 -11.23 2.88 -7.10
CA THR A 409 -10.00 2.19 -7.48
C THR A 409 -8.79 3.13 -7.40
N ILE A 410 -8.95 4.38 -7.87
CA ILE A 410 -7.92 5.43 -7.72
C ILE A 410 -7.67 5.72 -6.25
N ALA A 411 -8.71 5.87 -5.43
CA ALA A 411 -8.60 6.11 -3.99
C ALA A 411 -7.79 5.01 -3.28
N VAL A 412 -8.03 3.74 -3.61
CA VAL A 412 -7.26 2.59 -3.10
C VAL A 412 -5.81 2.65 -3.62
N ALA A 413 -5.60 2.98 -4.90
CA ALA A 413 -4.26 3.08 -5.50
C ALA A 413 -3.36 4.15 -4.85
N LEU A 414 -3.94 5.18 -4.22
CA LEU A 414 -3.19 6.18 -3.45
C LEU A 414 -2.36 5.57 -2.30
N SER A 415 -2.72 4.36 -1.84
CA SER A 415 -1.96 3.63 -0.81
C SER A 415 -0.56 3.20 -1.26
N LEU A 416 -0.28 3.13 -2.56
CA LEU A 416 1.01 2.69 -3.12
C LEU A 416 2.13 3.75 -3.02
N PHE A 417 1.74 5.01 -2.79
CA PHE A 417 2.65 6.13 -2.65
C PHE A 417 3.10 6.26 -1.19
N ASP A 418 4.37 6.62 -0.95
CA ASP A 418 4.86 6.95 0.38
C ASP A 418 4.86 8.47 0.64
N ASP A 419 5.06 8.87 1.89
CA ASP A 419 5.03 10.29 2.28
C ASP A 419 6.09 11.13 1.53
N GLY A 420 7.20 10.50 1.10
CA GLY A 420 8.20 11.15 0.25
C GLY A 420 7.68 11.43 -1.16
N ALA A 421 6.90 10.52 -1.74
CA ALA A 421 6.26 10.71 -3.04
C ALA A 421 5.20 11.81 -2.97
N TRP A 422 4.37 11.81 -1.91
CA TRP A 422 3.40 12.87 -1.66
C TRP A 422 4.04 14.23 -1.47
N ARG A 423 5.12 14.34 -0.68
CA ARG A 423 5.88 15.60 -0.54
C ARG A 423 6.42 16.10 -1.87
N ALA A 424 6.96 15.21 -2.70
CA ALA A 424 7.48 15.58 -4.02
C ALA A 424 6.37 16.02 -4.99
N LEU A 425 5.15 15.50 -4.85
CA LEU A 425 4.00 15.92 -5.65
C LEU A 425 3.42 17.26 -5.15
N LEU A 426 3.13 17.37 -3.86
CA LEU A 426 2.54 18.57 -3.25
C LEU A 426 3.49 19.77 -3.25
N GLY A 427 4.80 19.53 -3.11
CA GLY A 427 5.81 20.59 -3.19
C GLY A 427 6.01 21.18 -4.59
N ARG A 428 5.43 20.58 -5.64
CA ARG A 428 5.42 21.11 -7.01
C ARG A 428 4.19 21.96 -7.33
N LEU A 429 3.19 21.99 -6.46
CA LEU A 429 2.01 22.83 -6.65
C LEU A 429 2.36 24.29 -6.29
N PRO A 430 2.03 25.28 -7.16
CA PRO A 430 2.20 26.70 -6.82
C PRO A 430 1.37 27.02 -5.57
N GLY A 431 2.01 27.45 -4.48
CA GLY A 431 1.34 27.80 -3.23
C GLY A 431 1.33 26.72 -2.13
N GLY A 432 2.31 25.80 -2.13
CA GLY A 432 2.43 24.74 -1.12
C GLY A 432 2.14 25.22 0.31
N LEU A 433 1.08 24.66 0.90
CA LEU A 433 0.70 24.81 2.30
C LEU A 433 1.90 24.50 3.20
N ARG A 434 2.65 25.54 3.56
CA ARG A 434 3.53 25.53 4.73
C ARG A 434 2.62 25.38 5.94
N ALA A 435 2.46 24.16 6.40
CA ALA A 435 1.93 23.91 7.73
C ALA A 435 2.82 24.64 8.73
N ALA A 436 2.28 25.69 9.34
CA ALA A 436 2.88 26.39 10.45
C ALA A 436 2.96 25.44 11.66
N GLY A 437 4.13 25.41 12.33
CA GLY A 437 4.27 24.90 13.68
C GLY A 437 5.55 24.12 13.96
N GLY A 438 6.50 24.78 14.64
CA GLY A 438 7.57 24.11 15.41
C GLY A 438 8.97 24.31 14.81
N GLY A 439 9.66 25.37 15.22
CA GLY A 439 11.02 25.69 14.78
C GLY A 439 12.09 24.88 15.50
N GLU A 440 13.21 24.69 14.82
CA GLU A 440 14.53 24.49 15.43
C GLU A 440 15.61 24.90 14.42
N THR A 441 16.25 26.03 14.73
CA THR A 441 17.63 26.45 14.47
C THR A 441 18.40 25.79 13.32
N ALA A 442 18.56 26.56 12.24
CA ALA A 442 19.61 26.38 11.25
C ALA A 442 20.94 26.99 11.75
N ALA A 443 21.99 26.18 11.76
CA ALA A 443 23.39 26.62 11.80
C ALA A 443 24.11 26.10 10.55
N ALA A 444 25.05 26.92 10.08
CA ALA A 444 25.50 27.10 8.71
C ALA A 444 26.70 26.23 8.24
N GLY A 445 27.00 26.36 6.93
CA GLY A 445 28.24 25.98 6.22
C GLY A 445 27.97 24.96 5.11
N GLY A 446 27.91 25.30 3.81
CA GLY A 446 29.00 25.85 2.95
C GLY A 446 29.83 24.67 2.41
N ASP A 447 30.18 24.48 1.14
CA ASP A 447 30.00 25.17 -0.14
C ASP A 447 30.37 24.15 -1.26
N GLU A 448 30.25 24.55 -2.54
CA GLU A 448 30.77 23.92 -3.78
C GLU A 448 29.90 22.79 -4.41
N GLY A 449 29.58 22.76 -5.71
CA GLY A 449 29.93 23.59 -6.86
C GLY A 449 29.68 22.78 -8.16
N GLY A 450 29.00 23.38 -9.13
CA GLY A 450 29.30 23.24 -10.57
C GLY A 450 29.02 21.94 -11.36
N LEU A 451 27.90 21.97 -12.10
CA LEU A 451 27.82 21.88 -13.59
C LEU A 451 27.95 20.56 -14.40
N ALA A 452 27.13 20.57 -15.46
CA ALA A 452 27.12 19.83 -16.75
C ALA A 452 26.54 18.39 -16.74
N SER A 453 25.35 18.10 -17.30
CA SER A 453 24.85 18.25 -18.68
C SER A 453 25.64 17.43 -19.70
N GLY A 454 25.05 16.32 -20.20
CA GLY A 454 25.65 15.53 -21.28
C GLY A 454 25.00 14.18 -21.56
N CYS A 455 23.96 14.20 -22.40
CA CYS A 455 23.64 13.29 -23.51
C CYS A 455 23.65 11.75 -23.41
N SER A 456 22.61 11.22 -24.07
CA SER A 456 22.59 10.06 -24.97
C SER A 456 22.16 8.69 -24.44
N LEU A 457 21.10 8.19 -25.10
CA LEU A 457 20.64 6.81 -25.17
C LEU A 457 21.75 5.89 -25.69
N GLY A 458 21.71 4.65 -25.21
CA GLY A 458 22.15 3.49 -25.97
C GLY A 458 23.03 2.54 -25.19
N PHE A 459 22.44 1.50 -24.59
CA PHE A 459 23.06 0.17 -24.68
C PHE A 459 22.04 -0.93 -24.31
N ALA A 460 21.33 -1.42 -25.32
CA ALA A 460 20.85 -2.79 -25.32
C ALA A 460 22.03 -3.68 -25.69
N GLY A 461 22.36 -4.68 -24.86
CA GLY A 461 23.31 -5.71 -25.26
C GLY A 461 24.01 -6.42 -24.10
N ARG A 462 23.54 -7.65 -23.81
CA ARG A 462 24.15 -8.71 -23.00
C ARG A 462 23.91 -8.67 -21.48
N LEU A 463 22.69 -9.02 -21.08
CA LEU A 463 22.47 -9.74 -19.81
C LEU A 463 22.48 -11.24 -20.08
N ARG A 464 23.56 -11.93 -19.67
CA ARG A 464 23.59 -13.40 -19.56
C ARG A 464 22.60 -13.85 -18.48
N ARG A 465 21.89 -14.95 -18.77
CA ARG A 465 20.74 -15.54 -18.05
C ARG A 465 20.97 -16.04 -16.61
N GLY A 466 21.96 -15.51 -15.87
CA GLY A 466 22.22 -15.87 -14.47
C GLY A 466 22.06 -14.73 -13.45
N ALA A 467 22.20 -13.47 -13.88
CA ALA A 467 22.23 -12.31 -12.99
C ALA A 467 20.83 -11.88 -12.48
N THR A 468 19.79 -12.10 -13.29
CA THR A 468 18.41 -11.71 -12.96
C THR A 468 17.83 -12.57 -11.84
N ALA A 469 18.15 -13.88 -11.81
CA ALA A 469 17.64 -14.79 -10.78
C ALA A 469 18.31 -14.59 -9.41
N ALA A 470 19.60 -14.25 -9.36
CA ALA A 470 20.31 -13.97 -8.11
C ALA A 470 19.97 -12.57 -7.54
N PHE A 471 19.79 -11.57 -8.42
CA PHE A 471 19.34 -10.24 -8.02
C PHE A 471 17.87 -10.25 -7.58
N LEU A 472 17.00 -11.02 -8.25
CA LEU A 472 15.66 -11.31 -7.74
C LEU A 472 15.72 -12.14 -6.47
N ALA A 473 16.58 -13.16 -6.32
CA ALA A 473 16.63 -13.94 -5.08
C ALA A 473 17.12 -13.12 -3.87
N VAL A 474 17.99 -12.11 -4.05
CA VAL A 474 18.40 -11.21 -2.96
C VAL A 474 17.48 -10.01 -2.80
N ALA A 475 16.91 -9.45 -3.87
CA ALA A 475 15.87 -8.43 -3.75
C ALA A 475 14.55 -9.02 -3.22
N VAL A 476 14.28 -10.30 -3.47
CA VAL A 476 13.22 -11.12 -2.87
C VAL A 476 13.65 -11.63 -1.51
N ALA A 477 14.91 -11.92 -1.16
CA ALA A 477 15.27 -12.26 0.22
C ALA A 477 15.24 -11.01 1.14
N VAL A 478 15.76 -9.87 0.67
CA VAL A 478 15.77 -8.59 1.39
C VAL A 478 14.39 -7.90 1.33
N GLY A 479 13.63 -8.12 0.26
CA GLY A 479 12.22 -7.72 0.11
C GLY A 479 11.22 -8.66 0.78
N ALA A 480 11.48 -9.97 0.88
CA ALA A 480 10.61 -10.94 1.56
C ALA A 480 10.70 -10.85 3.07
N GLY A 481 11.75 -10.23 3.63
CA GLY A 481 11.70 -9.71 4.99
C GLY A 481 10.51 -8.75 5.23
N GLN A 482 9.96 -8.13 4.18
CA GLN A 482 8.69 -7.39 4.23
C GLN A 482 7.45 -8.24 3.86
N LEU A 483 7.57 -9.24 2.98
CA LEU A 483 6.45 -10.14 2.59
C LEU A 483 6.01 -11.11 3.70
N VAL A 484 6.90 -11.52 4.59
CA VAL A 484 6.60 -12.55 5.60
C VAL A 484 5.93 -11.97 6.87
N ARG A 485 5.60 -10.68 6.90
CA ARG A 485 4.85 -10.05 8.01
C ARG A 485 3.32 -10.12 7.86
N SER A 486 2.75 -10.62 6.76
CA SER A 486 1.30 -10.72 6.57
C SER A 486 0.71 -12.13 6.69
N ALA A 487 1.53 -13.16 6.94
CA ALA A 487 1.08 -14.56 6.98
C ALA A 487 1.22 -15.24 8.36
N GLY A 488 1.27 -14.47 9.45
CA GLY A 488 1.46 -15.00 10.80
C GLY A 488 0.57 -14.34 11.83
N SER A 489 -0.72 -14.67 11.78
CA SER A 489 -1.61 -14.76 12.95
C SER A 489 -2.07 -16.20 13.05
#